data_AF-A0A7W3QSQ9-F1
#
_entry.id   AF-A0A7W3QSQ9-F1
#
_cell.length_a   1.000
_cell.length_b   1.000
_cell.length_c   1.000
_cell.angle_alpha   90.00
_cell.angle_beta   90.00
_cell.angle_gamma   90.00
#
_symmetry.space_group_name_H-M   'P 1'
#
loop_
_entity.id
_entity.type
_entity.pdbx_description
1 polymer ?
#
loop_
_entity_poly.entity_id
_entity_poly.type
_entity_poly.pdbx_seq_one_letter_code
_entity_poly.pdbx_strand_id
1 'polypeptide(L)'
;MAGGSQSSAQTALQEVVEDTERLRRRVRGDRHASSVPLLVFGGLTFIGAVLVSDPGSWDAYWLLAGPSGFLGTWLWYSRQESQTGVGRGRGSYLPLGVAVLLAVLFVPLGFVAPIPAAGLGLAVIAIRQRNGHLGLWAVMFASIGWLEGRYFISNKLDELTDSAGYAFGHLDRSGHAVFALTGLALLAGGGVALWKENRR
;
A
#
# COMPACT_ATOMS: atom_id res chain seq x y z
N MET A 1 42.40 -40.23 -22.87
CA MET A 1 42.20 -38.76 -22.81
C MET A 1 40.71 -38.36 -22.80
N ALA A 2 39.84 -39.06 -22.05
CA ALA A 2 38.38 -38.81 -22.09
C ALA A 2 37.82 -38.02 -20.88
N GLY A 3 38.65 -37.60 -19.92
CA GLY A 3 38.19 -36.95 -18.68
C GLY A 3 37.93 -35.44 -18.76
N GLY A 4 38.46 -34.75 -19.78
CA GLY A 4 38.39 -33.28 -19.85
C GLY A 4 37.02 -32.71 -20.22
N SER A 5 36.20 -33.46 -20.99
CA SER A 5 34.89 -32.98 -21.46
C SER A 5 33.79 -33.08 -20.41
N GLN A 6 33.89 -34.01 -19.46
CA GLN A 6 32.91 -34.14 -18.37
C GLN A 6 33.08 -33.03 -17.32
N SER A 7 34.32 -32.59 -17.07
CA SER A 7 34.62 -31.51 -16.12
C SER A 7 34.09 -30.15 -16.59
N SER A 8 34.28 -29.79 -17.87
CA SER A 8 33.79 -28.51 -18.40
C SER A 8 32.27 -28.41 -18.46
N ALA A 9 31.58 -29.51 -18.77
CA ALA A 9 30.12 -29.57 -18.77
C ALA A 9 29.52 -29.41 -17.36
N GLN A 10 30.18 -29.98 -16.33
CA GLN A 10 29.75 -29.82 -14.94
C GLN A 10 29.91 -28.38 -14.45
N THR A 11 31.03 -27.72 -14.77
CA THR A 11 31.26 -26.32 -14.40
C THR A 11 30.25 -25.38 -15.05
N ALA A 12 29.97 -25.55 -16.35
CA ALA A 12 28.97 -24.73 -17.04
C ALA A 12 27.56 -24.92 -16.47
N LEU A 13 27.20 -26.13 -16.06
CA LEU A 13 25.91 -26.39 -15.42
C LEU A 13 25.82 -25.73 -14.04
N GLN A 14 26.90 -25.78 -13.24
CA GLN A 14 26.96 -25.12 -11.93
C GLN A 14 26.84 -23.60 -12.07
N GLU A 15 27.50 -23.00 -13.06
CA GLU A 15 27.41 -21.57 -13.35
C GLU A 15 25.97 -21.16 -13.73
N VAL A 16 25.31 -21.92 -14.60
CA VAL A 16 23.91 -21.66 -14.99
C VAL A 16 22.96 -21.81 -13.80
N VAL A 17 23.19 -22.79 -12.91
CA VAL A 17 22.39 -22.98 -11.70
C VAL A 17 22.60 -21.82 -10.72
N GLU A 18 23.84 -21.37 -10.49
CA GLU A 18 24.12 -20.22 -9.66
C GLU A 18 23.50 -18.93 -10.21
N ASP A 19 23.57 -18.71 -11.52
CA ASP A 19 22.98 -17.54 -12.15
C ASP A 19 21.46 -17.56 -12.11
N THR A 20 20.83 -18.73 -12.30
CA THR A 20 19.38 -18.86 -12.11
C THR A 20 18.98 -18.67 -10.65
N GLU A 21 19.78 -19.10 -9.68
CA GLU A 21 19.53 -18.81 -8.27
C GLU A 21 19.67 -17.32 -7.94
N ARG A 22 20.73 -16.66 -8.44
CA ARG A 22 20.95 -15.22 -8.26
C ARG A 22 19.83 -14.41 -8.89
N LEU A 23 19.40 -14.79 -10.10
CA LEU A 23 18.27 -14.17 -10.79
C LEU A 23 16.97 -14.41 -10.02
N ARG A 24 16.73 -15.63 -9.55
CA ARG A 24 15.54 -15.95 -8.74
C ARG A 24 15.53 -15.17 -7.42
N ARG A 25 16.69 -14.97 -6.78
CA ARG A 25 16.82 -14.15 -5.57
C ARG A 25 16.52 -12.67 -5.87
N ARG A 26 17.05 -12.10 -6.96
CA ARG A 26 16.74 -10.72 -7.38
C ARG A 26 15.25 -10.53 -7.69
N VAL A 27 14.69 -11.39 -8.53
CA VAL A 27 13.26 -11.36 -8.90
C VAL A 27 12.36 -11.52 -7.68
N ARG A 28 12.77 -12.29 -6.68
CA ARG A 28 12.03 -12.45 -5.43
C ARG A 28 12.19 -11.24 -4.50
N GLY A 29 13.33 -10.54 -4.53
CA GLY A 29 13.55 -9.28 -3.82
C GLY A 29 12.65 -8.16 -4.33
N ASP A 30 12.61 -7.95 -5.66
CA ASP A 30 11.82 -6.89 -6.30
C ASP A 30 10.30 -7.07 -6.10
N ARG A 31 9.84 -8.32 -5.96
CA ARG A 31 8.42 -8.64 -5.76
C ARG A 31 7.84 -8.17 -4.41
N HIS A 32 8.68 -7.77 -3.46
CA HIS A 32 8.26 -7.39 -2.10
C HIS A 32 8.40 -5.89 -1.81
N ALA A 33 8.62 -5.05 -2.82
CA ALA A 33 8.74 -3.61 -2.61
C ALA A 33 7.42 -3.04 -2.07
N SER A 34 7.28 -2.95 -0.75
CA SER A 34 6.08 -2.47 -0.05
C SER A 34 6.11 -0.97 0.23
N SER A 35 7.27 -0.35 0.03
CA SER A 35 7.49 1.08 0.23
C SER A 35 6.52 1.95 -0.57
N VAL A 36 6.38 1.67 -1.87
CA VAL A 36 5.64 2.53 -2.79
C VAL A 36 4.14 2.62 -2.48
N PRO A 37 3.39 1.51 -2.32
CA PRO A 37 1.99 1.61 -1.92
C PRO A 37 1.81 2.37 -0.61
N LEU A 38 2.66 2.12 0.39
CA LEU A 38 2.59 2.81 1.69
C LEU A 38 2.86 4.31 1.56
N LEU A 39 3.85 4.70 0.77
CA LEU A 39 4.17 6.10 0.53
C LEU A 39 3.06 6.83 -0.23
N VAL A 40 2.50 6.21 -1.27
CA VAL A 40 1.43 6.79 -2.09
C VAL A 40 0.15 6.95 -1.27
N PHE A 41 -0.33 5.88 -0.64
CA PHE A 41 -1.56 5.95 0.16
C PHE A 41 -1.38 6.75 1.46
N GLY A 42 -0.21 6.68 2.09
CA GLY A 42 0.12 7.52 3.24
C GLY A 42 0.15 9.01 2.88
N GLY A 43 0.78 9.35 1.76
CA GLY A 43 0.81 10.72 1.23
C GLY A 43 -0.57 11.25 0.87
N LEU A 44 -1.38 10.46 0.16
CA LEU A 44 -2.77 10.83 -0.15
C LEU A 44 -3.60 11.01 1.11
N THR A 45 -3.52 10.09 2.07
CA THR A 45 -4.25 10.21 3.34
C THR A 45 -3.86 11.49 4.09
N PHE A 46 -2.55 11.77 4.17
CA PHE A 46 -2.05 12.97 4.83
C PHE A 46 -2.49 14.26 4.13
N ILE A 47 -2.34 14.32 2.80
CA ILE A 47 -2.75 15.48 2.00
C ILE A 47 -4.26 15.72 2.13
N GLY A 48 -5.06 14.65 2.04
CA GLY A 48 -6.49 14.72 2.28
C GLY A 48 -6.79 15.33 3.65
N ALA A 49 -6.18 14.79 4.71
CA ALA A 49 -6.43 15.23 6.08
C ALA A 49 -6.05 16.70 6.35
N VAL A 50 -5.08 17.23 5.61
CA VAL A 50 -4.64 18.63 5.75
C VAL A 50 -5.47 19.59 4.90
N LEU A 51 -5.87 19.17 3.69
CA LEU A 51 -6.50 20.06 2.70
C LEU A 51 -8.02 20.01 2.70
N VAL A 52 -8.62 18.90 3.14
CA VAL A 52 -10.07 18.69 3.07
C VAL A 52 -10.64 18.86 4.47
N SER A 53 -11.45 19.89 4.67
CA SER A 53 -12.02 20.19 5.99
C SER A 53 -13.46 19.66 6.14
N ASP A 54 -14.22 19.60 5.05
CA ASP A 54 -15.64 19.27 5.08
C ASP A 54 -15.92 17.78 4.74
N PRO A 55 -16.87 17.11 5.42
CA PRO A 55 -17.19 15.70 5.19
C PRO A 55 -17.59 15.37 3.74
N GLY A 56 -18.41 16.23 3.10
CA GLY A 56 -18.82 16.00 1.70
C GLY A 56 -17.65 16.09 0.71
N SER A 57 -16.68 16.95 1.01
CA SER A 57 -15.46 17.11 0.21
C SER A 57 -14.49 15.94 0.42
N TRP A 58 -14.57 15.23 1.56
CA TRP A 58 -13.74 14.07 1.89
C TRP A 58 -14.07 12.86 1.02
N ASP A 59 -15.36 12.56 0.86
CA ASP A 59 -15.81 11.48 0.00
C ASP A 59 -15.45 11.78 -1.47
N ALA A 60 -15.69 13.02 -1.91
CA ALA A 60 -15.31 13.48 -3.25
C ALA A 60 -13.80 13.41 -3.49
N TYR A 61 -12.99 13.76 -2.49
CA TYR A 61 -11.54 13.62 -2.54
C TYR A 61 -11.14 12.16 -2.74
N TRP A 62 -11.70 11.24 -1.97
CA TRP A 62 -11.34 9.81 -2.04
C TRP A 62 -11.80 9.13 -3.33
N LEU A 63 -12.86 9.62 -3.98
CA LEU A 63 -13.25 9.18 -5.32
C LEU A 63 -12.15 9.39 -6.35
N LEU A 64 -11.27 10.38 -6.16
CA LEU A 64 -10.11 10.62 -7.02
C LEU A 64 -8.81 10.05 -6.43
N ALA A 65 -8.62 10.21 -5.11
CA ALA A 65 -7.40 9.80 -4.42
C ALA A 65 -7.23 8.27 -4.45
N GLY A 66 -8.29 7.49 -4.21
CA GLY A 66 -8.23 6.03 -4.26
C GLY A 66 -7.73 5.52 -5.62
N PRO A 67 -8.46 5.82 -6.72
CA PRO A 67 -8.03 5.51 -8.09
C PRO A 67 -6.62 5.97 -8.43
N SER A 68 -6.28 7.23 -8.12
CA SER A 68 -4.96 7.78 -8.42
C SER A 68 -3.84 7.10 -7.63
N GLY A 69 -4.10 6.67 -6.38
CA GLY A 69 -3.18 5.90 -5.58
C GLY A 69 -2.88 4.52 -6.16
N PHE A 70 -3.92 3.80 -6.60
CA PHE A 70 -3.75 2.53 -7.31
C PHE A 70 -3.05 2.70 -8.64
N LEU A 71 -3.41 3.74 -9.42
CA LEU A 71 -2.80 4.03 -10.70
C LEU A 71 -1.32 4.39 -10.54
N GLY A 72 -0.97 5.24 -9.57
CA GLY A 72 0.41 5.60 -9.27
C GLY A 72 1.24 4.40 -8.85
N THR A 73 0.68 3.53 -8.00
CA THR A 73 1.31 2.27 -7.60
C THR A 73 1.53 1.35 -8.80
N TRP A 74 0.53 1.21 -9.68
CA TRP A 74 0.64 0.40 -10.90
C TRP A 74 1.68 0.96 -11.87
N LEU A 75 1.67 2.27 -12.12
CA LEU A 75 2.63 2.93 -12.99
C LEU A 75 4.06 2.71 -12.50
N TRP A 76 4.29 2.82 -11.19
CA TRP A 76 5.59 2.53 -10.60
C TRP A 76 6.06 1.10 -10.88
N TYR A 77 5.23 0.09 -10.54
CA TYR A 77 5.59 -1.31 -10.80
C TYR A 77 5.79 -1.58 -12.29
N SER A 78 4.96 -1.01 -13.16
CA SER A 78 5.08 -1.19 -14.62
C SER A 78 6.40 -0.62 -15.17
N ARG A 79 6.87 0.51 -14.63
CA ARG A 79 8.17 1.10 -14.97
C ARG A 79 9.31 0.21 -14.48
N GLN A 80 9.19 -0.32 -13.27
CA GLN A 80 10.22 -1.18 -12.68
C GLN A 80 10.32 -2.54 -13.39
N GLU A 81 9.20 -3.12 -13.83
CA GLU A 81 9.19 -4.30 -14.70
C GLU A 81 9.92 -4.03 -16.04
N SER A 82 9.74 -2.84 -16.61
CA SER A 82 10.37 -2.47 -17.88
C SER A 82 11.88 -2.26 -17.75
N GLN A 83 12.34 -1.71 -16.62
CA GLN A 83 13.77 -1.46 -16.36
C GLN A 83 14.55 -2.72 -15.99
N THR A 84 13.91 -3.69 -15.34
CA THR A 84 14.57 -4.91 -14.87
C THR A 84 14.67 -6.00 -15.94
N GLY A 85 14.03 -5.82 -17.11
CA GLY A 85 14.16 -6.70 -18.28
C GLY A 85 13.56 -8.10 -18.09
N VAL A 86 12.95 -8.38 -16.94
CA VAL A 86 12.31 -9.66 -16.64
C VAL A 86 10.93 -9.62 -17.28
N GLY A 87 10.84 -10.04 -18.55
CA GLY A 87 9.62 -9.96 -19.37
C GLY A 87 8.36 -10.38 -18.60
N ARG A 88 7.27 -9.60 -18.76
CA ARG A 88 5.97 -9.68 -18.06
C ARG A 88 5.67 -11.06 -17.47
N GLY A 89 6.20 -11.31 -16.26
CA GLY A 89 6.14 -12.60 -15.60
C GLY A 89 4.75 -12.88 -15.05
N ARG A 90 3.86 -13.39 -15.91
CA ARG A 90 2.69 -14.23 -15.60
C ARG A 90 1.75 -13.77 -14.48
N GLY A 91 1.55 -12.47 -14.34
CA GLY A 91 0.53 -11.95 -13.45
C GLY A 91 0.33 -10.47 -13.67
N SER A 92 -0.18 -10.10 -14.85
CA SER A 92 -0.59 -8.72 -15.16
C SER A 92 -1.27 -8.10 -13.93
N TYR A 93 -0.63 -7.11 -13.33
CA TYR A 93 -1.21 -6.33 -12.23
C TYR A 93 -2.37 -5.46 -12.73
N LEU A 94 -2.52 -5.32 -14.06
CA LEU A 94 -3.57 -4.57 -14.72
C LEU A 94 -4.99 -5.06 -14.35
N PRO A 95 -5.37 -6.34 -14.54
CA PRO A 95 -6.68 -6.83 -14.12
C PRO A 95 -6.93 -6.70 -12.61
N LEU A 96 -5.89 -6.73 -11.76
CA LEU A 96 -6.06 -6.51 -10.32
C LEU A 96 -6.29 -5.04 -10.00
N GLY A 97 -5.50 -4.14 -10.58
CA GLY A 97 -5.69 -2.69 -10.45
C GLY A 97 -7.06 -2.28 -10.97
N VAL A 98 -7.48 -2.83 -12.11
CA VAL A 98 -8.81 -2.61 -12.69
C VAL A 98 -9.90 -3.24 -11.82
N ALA A 99 -9.73 -4.46 -11.31
CA ALA A 99 -10.73 -5.09 -10.43
C ALA A 99 -10.89 -4.35 -9.10
N VAL A 100 -9.79 -3.87 -8.51
CA VAL A 100 -9.83 -3.06 -7.28
C VAL A 100 -10.41 -1.68 -7.57
N LEU A 101 -10.03 -1.05 -8.68
CA LEU A 101 -10.62 0.21 -9.14
C LEU A 101 -12.13 0.06 -9.33
N LEU A 102 -12.57 -0.97 -10.06
CA LEU A 102 -13.98 -1.27 -10.28
C LEU A 102 -14.69 -1.62 -8.97
N ALA A 103 -14.09 -2.41 -8.08
CA ALA A 103 -14.67 -2.66 -6.77
C ALA A 103 -14.83 -1.36 -5.99
N VAL A 104 -13.82 -0.49 -5.94
CA VAL A 104 -13.89 0.82 -5.28
C VAL A 104 -14.88 1.77 -5.97
N LEU A 105 -15.11 1.67 -7.28
CA LEU A 105 -16.05 2.51 -8.04
C LEU A 105 -17.50 2.02 -7.96
N PHE A 106 -17.71 0.70 -7.90
CA PHE A 106 -19.03 0.07 -7.98
C PHE A 106 -19.58 -0.40 -6.61
N VAL A 107 -18.72 -0.65 -5.62
CA VAL A 107 -19.14 -0.93 -4.23
C VAL A 107 -19.56 0.31 -3.41
N PRO A 108 -19.19 1.59 -3.71
CA PRO A 108 -19.46 2.70 -2.81
C PRO A 108 -20.88 3.27 -2.98
N LEU A 109 -21.74 2.69 -3.81
CA LEU A 109 -23.10 3.22 -4.04
C LEU A 109 -24.11 2.96 -2.91
N GLY A 110 -23.70 2.49 -1.72
CA GLY A 110 -24.63 2.49 -0.60
C GLY A 110 -24.20 2.06 0.81
N PHE A 111 -23.03 1.44 1.03
CA PHE A 111 -22.80 0.76 2.32
C PHE A 111 -21.42 0.87 2.99
N VAL A 112 -20.36 1.33 2.32
CA VAL A 112 -18.99 1.30 2.89
C VAL A 112 -18.26 2.61 2.61
N ALA A 113 -17.74 3.25 3.67
CA ALA A 113 -16.94 4.46 3.56
C ALA A 113 -15.71 4.24 2.64
N PRO A 114 -15.22 5.27 1.93
CA PRO A 114 -14.15 5.14 0.94
C PRO A 114 -12.82 4.57 1.49
N ILE A 115 -12.54 4.83 2.76
CA ILE A 115 -11.29 4.46 3.44
C ILE A 115 -11.17 2.94 3.67
N PRO A 116 -12.17 2.25 4.25
CA PRO A 116 -12.17 0.79 4.32
C PRO A 116 -11.96 0.13 2.95
N ALA A 117 -12.52 0.70 1.88
CA ALA A 117 -12.36 0.18 0.53
C ALA A 117 -10.89 0.30 0.05
N ALA A 118 -10.23 1.43 0.31
CA ALA A 118 -8.80 1.58 0.05
C ALA A 118 -7.94 0.59 0.87
N GLY A 119 -8.27 0.40 2.16
CA GLY A 119 -7.63 -0.58 3.03
C GLY A 119 -7.79 -2.03 2.53
N LEU A 120 -8.97 -2.40 2.04
CA LEU A 120 -9.21 -3.70 1.41
C LEU A 120 -8.39 -3.88 0.14
N GLY A 121 -8.28 -2.84 -0.69
CA GLY A 121 -7.44 -2.88 -1.89
C GLY A 121 -5.96 -3.11 -1.53
N LEU A 122 -5.45 -2.45 -0.48
CA LEU A 122 -4.10 -2.72 0.05
C LEU A 122 -3.98 -4.15 0.60
N ALA A 123 -4.99 -4.69 1.28
CA ALA A 123 -4.97 -6.05 1.80
C ALA A 123 -4.92 -7.10 0.68
N VAL A 124 -5.67 -6.87 -0.41
CA VAL A 124 -5.62 -7.72 -1.61
C VAL A 124 -4.22 -7.69 -2.23
N ILE A 125 -3.59 -6.52 -2.30
CA ILE A 125 -2.20 -6.38 -2.76
C ILE A 125 -1.25 -7.17 -1.83
N ALA A 126 -1.40 -7.04 -0.51
CA ALA A 126 -0.58 -7.73 0.48
C ALA A 126 -0.65 -9.25 0.36
N ILE A 127 -1.88 -9.80 0.27
CA ILE A 127 -2.13 -11.24 0.14
C ILE A 127 -1.47 -11.76 -1.13
N ARG A 128 -1.61 -11.04 -2.24
CA ARG A 128 -1.03 -11.44 -3.53
C ARG A 128 0.50 -11.35 -3.54
N GLN A 129 1.06 -10.30 -2.93
CA GLN A 129 2.50 -10.15 -2.78
C GLN A 129 3.08 -11.08 -1.70
N ARG A 130 2.23 -11.79 -0.93
CA ARG A 130 2.59 -12.56 0.27
C ARG A 130 3.46 -11.74 1.23
N ASN A 131 3.22 -10.43 1.30
CA ASN A 131 3.98 -9.51 2.13
C ASN A 131 3.21 -9.20 3.41
N GLY A 132 3.61 -9.86 4.51
CA GLY A 132 2.98 -9.69 5.82
C GLY A 132 3.10 -8.26 6.36
N HIS A 133 4.13 -7.50 5.98
CA HIS A 133 4.30 -6.12 6.43
C HIS A 133 3.23 -5.21 5.82
N LEU A 134 3.02 -5.30 4.51
CA LEU A 134 1.97 -4.54 3.82
C LEU A 134 0.57 -4.98 4.29
N GLY A 135 0.40 -6.28 4.58
CA GLY A 135 -0.83 -6.82 5.15
C GLY A 135 -1.17 -6.24 6.52
N LEU A 136 -0.17 -6.13 7.40
CA LEU A 136 -0.35 -5.51 8.72
C LEU A 136 -0.83 -4.05 8.59
N TRP A 137 -0.17 -3.26 7.75
CA TRP A 137 -0.56 -1.86 7.52
C TRP A 137 -1.94 -1.72 6.87
N ALA A 138 -2.26 -2.60 5.92
CA ALA A 138 -3.57 -2.61 5.28
C ALA A 138 -4.70 -2.90 6.29
N VAL A 139 -4.49 -3.88 7.18
CA VAL A 139 -5.45 -4.20 8.24
C VAL A 139 -5.59 -3.05 9.23
N MET A 140 -4.47 -2.45 9.65
CA MET A 140 -4.51 -1.26 10.52
C MET A 140 -5.29 -0.12 9.87
N PHE A 141 -5.00 0.19 8.61
CA PHE A 141 -5.66 1.27 7.88
C PHE A 141 -7.16 1.02 7.70
N ALA A 142 -7.55 -0.20 7.30
CA ALA A 142 -8.95 -0.58 7.17
C ALA A 142 -9.69 -0.52 8.52
N SER A 143 -9.04 -0.96 9.59
CA SER A 143 -9.62 -0.92 10.95
C SER A 143 -9.82 0.50 11.44
N ILE A 144 -8.84 1.38 11.25
CA ILE A 144 -8.93 2.79 11.61
C ILE A 144 -10.05 3.46 10.83
N GLY A 145 -10.09 3.30 9.50
CA GLY A 145 -11.14 3.87 8.67
C GLY A 145 -12.54 3.36 9.00
N TRP A 146 -12.66 2.09 9.38
CA TRP A 146 -13.94 1.52 9.82
C TRP A 146 -14.41 2.07 11.17
N LEU A 147 -13.50 2.18 12.15
CA LEU A 147 -13.82 2.71 13.48
C LEU A 147 -14.16 4.20 13.44
N GLU A 148 -13.48 4.95 12.58
CA GLU A 148 -13.72 6.38 12.38
C GLU A 148 -15.05 6.61 11.63
N GLY A 149 -15.32 5.88 10.55
CA GLY A 149 -16.56 6.02 9.78
C GLY A 149 -17.84 5.64 10.53
N ARG A 150 -17.73 4.97 11.69
CA ARG A 150 -18.86 4.68 12.59
C ARG A 150 -18.96 5.64 13.78
N TYR A 151 -18.23 6.76 13.71
CA TYR A 151 -18.13 7.82 14.72
C TYR A 151 -17.66 7.33 16.11
N PHE A 152 -17.09 6.12 16.22
CA PHE A 152 -16.77 5.54 17.52
C PHE A 152 -15.59 6.24 18.18
N ILE A 153 -14.58 6.61 17.39
CA ILE A 153 -13.36 7.27 17.87
C ILE A 153 -13.62 8.75 18.13
N SER A 154 -14.23 9.46 17.18
CA SER A 154 -14.49 10.90 17.29
C SER A 154 -15.44 11.20 18.46
N ASN A 155 -16.53 10.44 18.62
CA ASN A 155 -17.44 10.63 19.75
C ASN A 155 -16.78 10.35 21.11
N LYS A 156 -15.86 9.38 21.18
CA LYS A 156 -15.14 9.07 22.43
C LYS A 156 -14.06 10.11 22.75
N LEU A 157 -13.39 10.66 21.73
CA LEU A 157 -12.45 11.76 21.93
C LEU A 157 -13.19 13.01 22.44
N ASP A 158 -14.34 13.34 21.87
CA ASP A 158 -15.14 14.49 22.30
C ASP A 158 -15.55 14.36 23.76
N GLU A 159 -16.05 13.20 24.17
CA GLU A 159 -16.42 12.89 25.54
C GLU A 159 -15.22 13.01 26.52
N LEU A 160 -14.04 12.55 26.11
CA LEU A 160 -12.81 12.64 26.91
C LEU A 160 -12.32 14.08 27.04
N THR A 161 -12.41 14.86 25.97
CA THR A 161 -11.92 16.25 25.93
C THR A 161 -12.83 17.17 26.73
N ASP A 162 -14.15 16.98 26.63
CA ASP A 162 -15.15 17.66 27.45
C ASP A 162 -14.95 17.33 28.94
N SER A 163 -14.69 16.05 29.27
CA SER A 163 -14.44 15.63 30.66
C SER A 163 -13.14 16.20 31.25
N ALA A 164 -12.15 16.50 30.41
CA ALA A 164 -10.87 17.07 30.81
C ALA A 164 -10.92 18.61 30.96
N GLY A 165 -12.07 19.25 30.67
CA GLY A 165 -12.27 20.69 30.80
C GLY A 165 -11.49 21.53 29.78
N TYR A 166 -10.90 20.88 28.77
CA TYR A 166 -10.25 21.57 27.67
C TYR A 166 -11.30 21.89 26.61
N ALA A 167 -11.73 23.16 26.57
CA ALA A 167 -12.51 23.69 25.46
C ALA A 167 -11.61 23.82 24.20
N PHE A 168 -11.15 22.69 23.67
CA PHE A 168 -10.74 22.64 22.27
C PHE A 168 -12.03 22.83 21.48
N GLY A 169 -12.25 24.06 20.99
CA GLY A 169 -13.46 24.42 20.24
C GLY A 169 -13.81 23.33 19.23
N HIS A 170 -15.08 22.87 19.29
CA HIS A 170 -15.71 21.82 18.48
C HIS A 170 -14.73 20.96 17.68
N LEU A 171 -14.49 19.76 18.18
CA LEU A 171 -13.65 18.69 17.65
C LEU A 171 -14.12 18.09 16.31
N ASP A 172 -14.72 18.90 15.44
CA ASP A 172 -14.91 18.62 14.01
C ASP A 172 -13.53 18.41 13.29
N ARG A 173 -12.43 18.81 13.96
CA ARG A 173 -11.04 18.53 13.55
C ARG A 173 -10.44 17.21 14.05
N SER A 174 -11.09 16.48 14.97
CA SER A 174 -10.49 15.29 15.58
C SER A 174 -10.28 14.16 14.57
N GLY A 175 -11.22 13.95 13.65
CA GLY A 175 -11.10 12.98 12.55
C GLY A 175 -9.91 13.30 11.63
N HIS A 176 -9.72 14.57 11.28
CA HIS A 176 -8.57 15.03 10.47
C HIS A 176 -7.23 14.76 11.15
N ALA A 177 -7.14 14.93 12.46
CA ALA A 177 -5.92 14.60 13.21
C ALA A 177 -5.61 13.09 13.16
N VAL A 178 -6.62 12.23 13.32
CA VAL A 178 -6.47 10.77 13.21
C VAL A 178 -6.00 10.38 11.81
N PHE A 179 -6.59 10.96 10.76
CA PHE A 179 -6.16 10.68 9.38
C PHE A 179 -4.77 11.22 9.07
N ALA A 180 -4.43 12.41 9.54
CA ALA A 180 -3.08 12.97 9.37
C ALA A 180 -2.03 12.07 10.05
N LEU A 181 -2.28 11.64 11.29
CA LEU A 181 -1.40 10.72 12.01
C LEU A 181 -1.30 9.36 11.30
N THR A 182 -2.42 8.85 10.79
CA THR A 182 -2.46 7.59 10.02
C THR A 182 -1.64 7.71 8.73
N GLY A 183 -1.80 8.81 8.00
CA GLY A 183 -1.02 9.12 6.81
C GLY A 183 0.49 9.21 7.11
N LEU A 184 0.86 9.91 8.19
CA LEU A 184 2.25 9.99 8.65
C LEU A 184 2.81 8.62 9.05
N ALA A 185 2.02 7.78 9.74
CA ALA A 185 2.44 6.43 10.12
C ALA A 185 2.70 5.55 8.90
N LEU A 186 1.84 5.62 7.88
CA LEU A 186 2.03 4.93 6.60
C LEU A 186 3.27 5.45 5.86
N LEU A 187 3.47 6.77 5.82
CA LEU A 187 4.67 7.38 5.23
C LEU A 187 5.95 6.92 5.94
N ALA A 188 5.95 6.89 7.27
CA ALA A 188 7.07 6.40 8.06
C ALA A 188 7.32 4.90 7.80
N GLY A 189 6.26 4.08 7.78
CA GLY A 189 6.34 2.65 7.44
C GLY A 189 6.90 2.42 6.03
N GLY A 190 6.42 3.19 5.06
CA GLY A 190 6.90 3.18 3.68
C GLY A 190 8.36 3.61 3.55
N GLY A 191 8.78 4.64 4.30
CA GLY A 191 10.17 5.10 4.36
C GLY A 191 11.12 4.06 4.97
N VAL A 192 10.70 3.38 6.05
CA VAL A 192 11.46 2.28 6.65
C VAL A 192 11.57 1.10 5.68
N ALA A 193 10.49 0.78 4.97
CA ALA A 193 10.52 -0.25 3.93
C ALA A 193 11.49 0.12 2.79
N LEU A 194 11.43 1.37 2.31
CA LEU A 194 12.32 1.88 1.25
C LEU A 194 13.79 1.82 1.66
N TRP A 195 14.09 2.21 2.89
CA TRP A 195 15.45 2.15 3.43
C TRP A 195 15.98 0.71 3.51
N LYS A 196 15.13 -0.25 3.91
CA LYS A 196 15.49 -1.67 3.91
C LYS A 196 15.69 -2.23 2.51
N GLU A 197 14.89 -1.77 1.54
CA GLU A 197 14.99 -2.14 0.13
C GLU A 197 16.31 -1.65 -0.47
N ASN A 198 16.72 -0.40 -0.21
CA ASN A 198 17.98 0.18 -0.71
C ASN A 198 19.26 -0.41 -0.09
N ARG A 199 19.16 -1.11 1.04
CA ARG A 199 20.32 -1.73 1.71
C ARG A 199 20.64 -3.14 1.24
N ARG A 200 19.83 -3.72 0.35
CA ARG A 200 20.00 -5.08 -0.18
C ARG A 200 20.63 -5.02 -1.57
#